data_AF-A0A0N8V9Q1-F1
#
_entry.id   AF-A0A0N8V9Q1-F1
#
_cell.length_a   1.000
_cell.length_b   1.000
_cell.length_c   1.000
_cell.angle_alpha   90.00
_cell.angle_beta   90.00
_cell.angle_gamma   90.00
#
_symmetry.space_group_name_H-M   'P 1'
#
loop_
_entity.id
_entity.type
_entity.pdbx_description
1 polymer ?
#
loop_
_entity_poly.entity_id
_entity_poly.type
_entity_poly.pdbx_seq_one_letter_code
_entity_poly.pdbx_strand_id
1 'polypeptide(L)'
;MKMNKLVTYINRGLAAFTISLSTFLVFCVVWQVLSRYVLGKPSTVTDELARYLFMWVALIGAAYTTGLKRHLAIDLLTMKLTGKRKLINEIVIQIAIALFSYVVLVHGGTQLALKTLATGQLTPALGLEMGYIYFCLPISGALMIFYSALFTYERVKQLISGEALITQSPLNS
;
A
#
# COMPACT_ATOMS: atom_id res chain seq x y z
N MET A 1 36.53 4.32 15.07
CA MET A 1 36.18 5.35 14.05
C MET A 1 36.05 4.83 12.60
N LYS A 2 36.79 3.79 12.15
CA LYS A 2 36.72 3.27 10.77
C LYS A 2 35.48 2.40 10.45
N MET A 3 34.96 1.65 11.42
CA MET A 3 33.84 0.70 11.22
C MET A 3 32.51 1.39 10.82
N ASN A 4 32.17 2.53 11.43
CA ASN A 4 30.93 3.27 11.13
C ASN A 4 30.91 3.89 9.73
N LYS A 5 32.09 4.21 9.17
CA LYS A 5 32.16 4.73 7.80
C LYS A 5 31.85 3.62 6.78
N LEU A 6 32.38 2.41 6.99
CA LEU A 6 32.14 1.27 6.10
C LEU A 6 30.66 0.87 6.07
N VAL A 7 30.02 0.76 7.24
CA VAL A 7 28.57 0.44 7.33
C VAL A 7 27.72 1.53 6.70
N THR A 8 28.08 2.81 6.88
CA THR A 8 27.36 3.92 6.24
C THR A 8 27.53 3.92 4.72
N TYR A 9 28.70 3.55 4.21
CA TYR A 9 28.93 3.42 2.77
C TYR A 9 28.15 2.25 2.16
N ILE A 10 28.10 1.10 2.83
CA ILE A 10 27.32 -0.07 2.40
C ILE A 10 25.82 0.26 2.40
N ASN A 11 25.30 0.88 3.46
CA ASN A 11 23.90 1.29 3.52
C ASN A 11 23.54 2.33 2.45
N ARG A 12 24.46 3.23 2.11
CA ARG A 12 24.25 4.22 1.06
C ARG A 12 24.26 3.58 -0.34
N GLY A 13 25.08 2.55 -0.54
CA GLY A 13 25.05 1.71 -1.74
C GLY A 13 23.74 0.91 -1.86
N LEU A 14 23.30 0.28 -0.77
CA LEU A 14 22.02 -0.47 -0.73
C LEU A 14 20.81 0.45 -0.97
N ALA A 15 20.81 1.64 -0.37
CA ALA A 15 19.76 2.63 -0.58
C ALA A 15 19.74 3.14 -2.03
N ALA A 16 20.89 3.45 -2.61
CA ALA A 16 21.00 3.87 -4.00
C ALA A 16 20.54 2.75 -4.97
N PHE A 17 20.89 1.50 -4.69
CA PHE A 17 20.46 0.34 -5.46
C PHE A 17 18.94 0.14 -5.40
N THR A 18 18.36 0.26 -4.20
CA THR A 18 16.92 0.10 -3.98
C THR A 18 16.11 1.22 -4.65
N ILE A 19 16.61 2.46 -4.58
CA ILE A 19 16.00 3.62 -5.26
C ILE A 19 16.11 3.44 -6.77
N SER A 20 17.27 3.03 -7.28
CA SER A 20 17.48 2.77 -8.71
C SER A 20 16.54 1.68 -9.25
N LEU A 21 16.40 0.56 -8.53
CA LEU A 21 15.45 -0.50 -8.88
C LEU A 21 14.01 0.00 -8.90
N SER A 22 13.62 0.82 -7.92
CA SER A 22 12.27 1.37 -7.82
C SER A 22 11.99 2.36 -8.96
N THR A 23 12.94 3.23 -9.29
CA THR A 23 12.84 4.15 -10.43
C THR A 23 12.77 3.40 -11.77
N PHE A 24 13.55 2.33 -11.92
CA PHE A 24 13.51 1.49 -13.12
C PHE A 24 12.17 0.77 -13.27
N LEU A 25 11.61 0.27 -12.16
CA LEU A 25 10.27 -0.34 -12.15
C LEU A 25 9.18 0.65 -12.59
N VAL A 26 9.24 1.90 -12.10
CA VAL A 26 8.32 2.97 -12.52
C VAL A 26 8.48 3.28 -14.01
N PHE A 27 9.72 3.37 -14.50
CA PHE A 27 9.97 3.58 -15.93
C PHE A 27 9.46 2.42 -16.79
N CYS A 28 9.62 1.17 -16.36
CA CYS A 28 9.06 0.02 -17.05
C CYS A 28 7.53 0.08 -17.12
N VAL A 29 6.85 0.42 -16.03
CA VAL A 29 5.38 0.54 -16.01
C VAL A 29 4.91 1.69 -16.92
N VAL A 30 5.58 2.85 -16.86
CA VAL A 30 5.28 4.00 -17.73
C VAL A 30 5.54 3.66 -19.20
N TRP A 31 6.62 2.95 -19.51
CA TRP A 31 6.93 2.50 -20.87
C TRP A 31 5.95 1.43 -21.36
N GLN A 32 5.52 0.52 -20.50
CA GLN A 32 4.52 -0.51 -20.82
C GLN A 32 3.17 0.11 -21.14
N VAL A 33 2.80 1.16 -20.40
CA VAL A 33 1.65 2.02 -20.68
C VAL A 33 1.88 2.72 -22.04
N LEU A 34 2.95 3.50 -22.21
CA LEU A 34 3.25 4.24 -23.46
C LEU A 34 3.33 3.36 -24.72
N SER A 35 4.02 2.23 -24.66
CA SER A 35 4.13 1.26 -25.76
C SER A 35 2.76 0.77 -26.21
N ARG A 36 1.80 0.67 -25.29
CA ARG A 36 0.43 0.26 -25.57
C ARG A 36 -0.39 1.37 -26.23
N TYR A 37 -0.13 2.62 -25.88
CA TYR A 37 -0.82 3.80 -26.45
C TYR A 37 -0.22 4.27 -27.78
N VAL A 38 1.08 4.05 -28.04
CA VAL A 38 1.80 4.63 -29.20
C VAL A 38 1.97 3.63 -30.36
N LEU A 39 2.12 2.31 -30.12
CA LEU A 39 2.37 1.31 -31.19
C LEU A 39 1.11 0.81 -31.94
N GLY A 40 -0.07 1.36 -31.65
CA GLY A 40 -1.09 1.59 -32.69
C GLY A 40 -1.67 0.40 -33.47
N LYS A 41 -1.70 -0.82 -32.93
CA LYS A 41 -2.64 -1.86 -33.42
C LYS A 41 -3.61 -2.26 -32.30
N PRO A 42 -4.62 -1.43 -32.00
CA PRO A 42 -5.44 -1.60 -30.82
C PRO A 42 -6.69 -2.41 -31.18
N SER A 43 -6.85 -3.57 -30.53
CA SER A 43 -8.20 -4.05 -30.24
C SER A 43 -8.72 -3.16 -29.10
N THR A 44 -9.63 -2.22 -29.41
CA THR A 44 -10.22 -1.27 -28.44
C THR A 44 -10.76 -1.99 -27.20
N VAL A 45 -11.32 -3.18 -27.40
CA VAL A 45 -11.80 -4.09 -26.36
C VAL A 45 -10.65 -4.57 -25.45
N THR A 46 -9.53 -4.98 -26.04
CA THR A 46 -8.36 -5.47 -25.28
C THR A 46 -7.64 -4.34 -24.54
N ASP A 47 -7.69 -3.10 -25.05
CA ASP A 47 -7.14 -1.94 -24.35
C ASP A 47 -7.96 -1.55 -23.12
N GLU A 48 -9.29 -1.47 -23.27
CA GLU A 48 -10.20 -1.21 -22.14
C GLU A 48 -10.09 -2.31 -21.08
N LEU A 49 -10.15 -3.58 -21.49
CA LEU A 49 -10.07 -4.71 -20.57
C LEU A 49 -8.80 -4.67 -19.72
N ALA A 50 -7.65 -4.42 -20.33
CA ALA A 50 -6.41 -4.40 -19.59
C ALA A 50 -6.26 -3.18 -18.69
N ARG A 51 -6.87 -2.04 -19.06
CA ARG A 51 -6.92 -0.87 -18.17
C ARG A 51 -7.71 -1.19 -16.91
N TYR A 52 -8.83 -1.89 -17.04
CA TYR A 52 -9.64 -2.32 -15.90
C TYR A 52 -8.92 -3.39 -15.06
N LEU A 53 -8.30 -4.38 -15.69
CA LEU A 53 -7.46 -5.36 -14.99
C LEU A 53 -6.29 -4.68 -14.25
N PHE A 54 -5.65 -3.68 -14.86
CA PHE A 54 -4.58 -2.93 -14.22
C PHE A 54 -5.07 -2.14 -13.01
N MET A 55 -6.26 -1.52 -13.06
CA MET A 55 -6.86 -0.88 -11.88
C MET A 55 -7.05 -1.87 -10.73
N TRP A 56 -7.62 -3.05 -11.03
CA TRP A 56 -7.81 -4.11 -10.05
C TRP A 56 -6.51 -4.57 -9.42
N VAL A 57 -5.50 -4.86 -10.25
CA VAL A 57 -4.17 -5.30 -9.77
C VAL A 57 -3.47 -4.19 -8.99
N ALA A 58 -3.54 -2.95 -9.43
CA ALA A 58 -2.91 -1.83 -8.74
C ALA A 58 -3.52 -1.58 -7.36
N LEU A 59 -4.85 -1.60 -7.24
CA LEU A 59 -5.55 -1.36 -5.97
C LEU A 59 -5.44 -2.53 -5.00
N ILE A 60 -5.63 -3.77 -5.47
CA ILE A 60 -5.42 -4.96 -4.64
C ILE A 60 -3.94 -5.09 -4.27
N GLY A 61 -3.03 -4.81 -5.21
CA GLY A 61 -1.60 -4.76 -4.96
C GLY A 61 -1.22 -3.73 -3.90
N ALA A 62 -1.80 -2.53 -3.94
CA ALA A 62 -1.61 -1.52 -2.91
C ALA A 62 -2.11 -1.99 -1.53
N ALA A 63 -3.28 -2.63 -1.48
CA ALA A 63 -3.82 -3.21 -0.25
C ALA A 63 -2.93 -4.33 0.30
N TYR A 64 -2.44 -5.20 -0.57
CA TYR A 64 -1.52 -6.29 -0.20
C TYR A 64 -0.16 -5.76 0.29
N THR A 65 0.39 -4.73 -0.36
CA THR A 65 1.66 -4.13 0.04
C THR A 65 1.54 -3.40 1.39
N THR A 66 0.37 -2.79 1.64
CA THR A 66 0.00 -2.25 2.96
C THR A 66 0.00 -3.38 4.01
N GLY A 67 -0.56 -4.54 3.66
CA GLY A 67 -0.53 -5.77 4.46
C GLY A 67 0.84 -6.42 4.64
N LEU A 68 1.84 -6.12 3.82
CA LEU A 68 3.19 -6.67 3.94
C LEU A 68 4.11 -5.88 4.90
N LYS A 69 3.53 -5.06 5.79
CA LYS A 69 4.27 -4.18 6.73
C LYS A 69 5.24 -3.22 6.03
N ARG A 70 5.01 -2.85 4.77
CA ARG A 70 5.81 -1.82 4.07
C ARG A 70 5.41 -0.39 4.38
N HIS A 71 4.84 -0.14 5.56
CA HIS A 71 4.91 1.20 6.14
C HIS A 71 6.34 1.49 6.64
N LEU A 72 7.33 1.33 5.76
CA LEU A 72 8.71 1.76 5.98
C LEU A 72 8.76 3.23 6.42
N ALA A 73 7.84 4.07 5.90
CA ALA A 73 7.68 5.45 6.35
C ALA A 73 7.26 5.57 7.83
N ILE A 74 6.40 4.67 8.33
CA ILE A 74 6.00 4.63 9.75
C ILE A 74 7.15 4.13 10.61
N ASP A 75 7.84 3.08 10.17
CA ASP A 75 9.03 2.55 10.87
C ASP A 75 10.15 3.60 10.97
N LEU A 76 10.33 4.43 9.94
CA LEU A 76 11.28 5.55 9.96
C LEU A 76 10.84 6.69 10.91
N LEU A 77 9.54 6.94 11.05
CA LEU A 77 8.99 7.96 11.95
C LEU A 77 9.00 7.48 13.42
N THR A 78 8.78 6.18 13.65
CA THR A 78 8.78 5.56 14.98
C THR A 78 10.18 5.13 15.42
N MET A 79 11.18 5.17 14.53
CA MET A 79 12.57 4.78 14.80
C MET A 79 13.24 5.55 15.95
N LYS A 80 12.82 6.80 16.20
CA LYS A 80 13.30 7.61 17.34
C LYS A 80 12.55 7.36 18.64
N LEU A 81 11.44 6.62 18.60
CA LEU A 81 10.63 6.29 19.78
C LEU A 81 10.96 4.88 20.25
N THR A 82 11.19 4.72 21.55
CA THR A 82 11.51 3.44 22.18
C THR A 82 10.42 2.97 23.14
N GLY A 83 10.24 1.65 23.24
CA GLY A 83 9.33 1.02 24.20
C GLY A 83 7.85 1.29 23.92
N LYS A 84 7.06 1.48 24.99
CA LYS A 84 5.59 1.61 24.94
C LYS A 84 5.09 2.75 24.06
N ARG A 85 5.83 3.87 23.99
CA ARG A 85 5.46 5.04 23.16
C ARG A 85 5.50 4.73 21.66
N LYS A 86 6.42 3.85 21.23
CA LYS A 86 6.52 3.39 19.84
C LYS A 86 5.28 2.58 19.45
N LEU A 87 4.92 1.62 20.29
CA LEU A 87 3.74 0.75 20.09
C LEU A 87 2.44 1.55 20.03
N ILE A 88 2.27 2.52 20.94
CA ILE A 88 1.08 3.39 20.93
C ILE A 88 1.02 4.20 19.62
N ASN A 89 2.13 4.77 19.17
CA ASN A 89 2.16 5.53 17.91
C ASN A 89 1.82 4.64 16.71
N GLU A 90 2.38 3.43 16.63
CA GLU A 90 2.05 2.47 15.57
C GLU A 90 0.56 2.12 15.55
N ILE A 91 -0.05 1.91 16.72
CA ILE A 91 -1.50 1.65 16.85
C ILE A 91 -2.31 2.85 16.34
N VAL A 92 -1.97 4.07 16.75
CA VAL A 92 -2.67 5.29 16.32
C VAL A 92 -2.62 5.45 14.81
N ILE A 93 -1.46 5.21 14.20
CA ILE A 93 -1.32 5.35 12.74
C ILE A 93 -2.11 4.25 12.01
N GLN A 94 -2.10 3.01 12.50
CA GLN A 94 -2.91 1.93 11.93
C GLN A 94 -4.41 2.23 11.99
N ILE A 95 -4.88 2.80 13.11
CA ILE A 95 -6.27 3.25 13.24
C ILE A 95 -6.58 4.37 12.24
N ALA A 96 -5.67 5.34 12.07
CA ALA A 96 -5.86 6.41 11.09
C ALA A 96 -5.93 5.88 9.65
N ILE A 97 -5.08 4.90 9.29
CA ILE A 97 -5.11 4.23 7.98
C ILE A 97 -6.41 3.46 7.78
N ALA A 98 -6.85 2.71 8.79
CA ALA A 98 -8.11 1.98 8.73
C ALA A 98 -9.30 2.93 8.54
N LEU A 99 -9.33 4.05 9.28
CA LEU A 99 -10.38 5.07 9.16
C LEU A 99 -10.37 5.74 7.78
N PHE A 100 -9.19 6.14 7.29
CA PHE A 100 -9.04 6.70 5.95
C PHE A 100 -9.50 5.72 4.87
N SER A 101 -9.08 4.47 4.96
CA SER A 101 -9.46 3.40 4.03
C SER A 101 -10.98 3.16 4.06
N TYR A 102 -11.59 3.21 5.24
CA TYR A 102 -13.04 3.10 5.38
C TYR A 102 -13.78 4.27 4.71
N VAL A 103 -13.42 5.50 5.03
CA VAL A 103 -14.13 6.69 4.51
C VAL A 103 -13.94 6.83 2.99
N VAL A 104 -12.71 6.69 2.52
CA VAL A 104 -12.38 6.97 1.11
C VAL A 104 -12.65 5.78 0.21
N LEU A 105 -12.11 4.60 0.55
CA LEU A 105 -12.15 3.44 -0.34
C LEU A 105 -13.45 2.65 -0.17
N VAL A 106 -13.88 2.39 1.06
CA VAL A 106 -15.11 1.62 1.30
C VAL A 106 -16.34 2.48 1.07
N HIS A 107 -16.53 3.56 1.83
CA HIS A 107 -17.72 4.39 1.72
C HIS A 107 -17.76 5.18 0.41
N GLY A 108 -16.69 5.93 0.11
CA GLY A 108 -16.57 6.69 -1.15
C GLY A 108 -16.58 5.77 -2.39
N GLY A 109 -15.81 4.69 -2.37
CA GLY A 109 -15.77 3.73 -3.48
C GLY A 109 -17.09 2.98 -3.70
N THR A 110 -17.79 2.57 -2.62
CA THR A 110 -19.12 1.94 -2.76
C THR A 110 -20.15 2.91 -3.30
N GLN A 111 -20.19 4.15 -2.81
CA GLN A 111 -21.09 5.16 -3.36
C GLN A 111 -20.83 5.43 -4.84
N LEU A 112 -19.56 5.51 -5.23
CA LEU A 112 -19.18 5.67 -6.63
C LEU A 112 -19.65 4.48 -7.47
N ALA A 113 -19.32 3.26 -7.06
CA ALA A 113 -19.71 2.04 -7.77
C ALA A 113 -21.23 1.93 -7.94
N LEU A 114 -21.99 2.15 -6.86
CA LEU A 114 -23.46 2.08 -6.87
C LEU A 114 -24.09 3.20 -7.70
N LYS A 115 -23.58 4.43 -7.63
CA LYS A 115 -24.09 5.53 -8.48
C LYS A 115 -23.84 5.23 -9.95
N THR A 116 -22.64 4.77 -10.29
CA THR A 116 -22.30 4.40 -11.67
C THR A 116 -23.15 3.25 -12.19
N LEU A 117 -23.45 2.26 -11.34
CA LEU A 117 -24.36 1.15 -11.64
C LEU A 117 -25.79 1.64 -11.86
N ALA A 118 -26.30 2.52 -10.98
CA ALA A 118 -27.64 3.08 -11.09
C ALA A 118 -27.83 3.97 -12.32
N THR A 119 -26.78 4.62 -12.80
CA THR A 119 -26.80 5.39 -14.06
C THR A 119 -26.73 4.52 -15.32
N GLY A 120 -26.48 3.21 -15.19
CA GLY A 120 -26.33 2.30 -16.34
C GLY A 120 -25.13 2.65 -17.22
N GLN A 121 -24.07 3.23 -16.65
CA GLN A 121 -22.93 3.69 -17.43
C GLN A 121 -22.13 2.49 -17.95
N LEU A 122 -22.13 2.32 -19.28
CA LEU A 122 -21.43 1.25 -19.95
C LEU A 122 -20.04 1.69 -20.44
N THR A 123 -19.10 0.74 -20.46
CA THR A 123 -17.79 0.91 -21.10
C THR A 123 -17.96 1.05 -22.62
N PRO A 124 -17.27 2.00 -23.27
CA PRO A 124 -17.46 2.30 -24.70
C PRO A 124 -17.22 1.11 -25.65
N ALA A 125 -16.23 0.25 -25.39
CA ALA A 125 -15.91 -0.87 -26.27
C ALA A 125 -16.45 -2.22 -25.78
N LEU A 126 -16.49 -2.45 -24.48
CA LEU A 126 -16.91 -3.73 -23.89
C LEU A 126 -18.41 -3.82 -23.54
N GLY A 127 -19.12 -2.68 -23.47
CA GLY A 127 -20.50 -2.65 -23.00
C GLY A 127 -20.72 -3.15 -21.57
N LEU A 128 -19.66 -3.23 -20.74
CA LEU A 128 -19.74 -3.64 -19.34
C LEU A 128 -20.16 -2.47 -18.46
N GLU A 129 -20.90 -2.74 -17.39
CA GLU A 129 -21.25 -1.70 -16.43
C GLU A 129 -20.02 -1.27 -15.64
N MET A 130 -19.71 0.03 -15.70
CA MET A 130 -18.56 0.63 -15.02
C MET A 130 -18.62 0.45 -13.48
N GLY A 131 -19.81 0.23 -12.93
CA GLY A 131 -20.00 -0.10 -11.52
C GLY A 131 -19.19 -1.33 -11.08
N TYR A 132 -19.17 -2.40 -11.89
CA TYR A 132 -18.38 -3.61 -11.61
C TYR A 132 -16.88 -3.35 -11.52
N ILE A 133 -16.39 -2.47 -12.39
CA ILE A 133 -14.98 -2.09 -12.39
C ILE A 133 -14.65 -1.32 -11.11
N TYR A 134 -15.51 -0.40 -10.68
CA TYR A 134 -15.27 0.42 -9.49
C TYR A 134 -15.41 -0.32 -8.16
N PHE A 135 -15.98 -1.52 -8.11
CA PHE A 135 -15.98 -2.36 -6.90
C PHE A 135 -14.57 -2.77 -6.43
N CYS A 136 -13.54 -2.65 -7.28
CA CYS A 136 -12.16 -2.82 -6.82
C CYS A 136 -11.77 -1.86 -5.68
N LEU A 137 -12.38 -0.66 -5.62
CA LEU A 137 -12.15 0.34 -4.57
C LEU A 137 -12.62 -0.16 -3.19
N PRO A 138 -13.90 -0.51 -2.97
CA PRO A 138 -14.33 -1.01 -1.67
C PRO A 138 -13.70 -2.35 -1.29
N ILE A 139 -13.40 -3.23 -2.27
CA ILE A 139 -12.72 -4.51 -1.99
C ILE A 139 -11.30 -4.27 -1.48
N SER A 140 -10.52 -3.41 -2.15
CA SER A 140 -9.16 -3.07 -1.69
C SER A 140 -9.18 -2.32 -0.36
N GLY A 141 -10.13 -1.41 -0.14
CA GLY A 141 -10.35 -0.74 1.14
C GLY A 141 -10.65 -1.71 2.28
N ALA A 142 -11.52 -2.69 2.06
CA ALA A 142 -11.84 -3.73 3.04
C ALA A 142 -10.61 -4.58 3.40
N LEU A 143 -9.79 -4.95 2.40
CA LEU A 143 -8.53 -5.65 2.64
C LEU A 143 -7.53 -4.81 3.44
N MET A 144 -7.41 -3.51 3.15
CA MET A 144 -6.54 -2.61 3.92
C MET A 144 -6.97 -2.53 5.39
N ILE A 145 -8.27 -2.40 5.64
CA ILE A 145 -8.83 -2.39 7.01
C ILE A 145 -8.54 -3.70 7.72
N PHE A 146 -8.72 -4.83 7.03
CA PHE A 146 -8.43 -6.16 7.59
C PHE A 146 -6.97 -6.28 8.04
N TYR A 147 -6.01 -5.87 7.20
CA TYR A 147 -4.59 -5.88 7.57
C TYR A 147 -4.27 -4.89 8.71
N SER A 148 -4.81 -3.68 8.67
CA SER A 148 -4.62 -2.71 9.76
C SER A 148 -5.19 -3.21 11.09
N ALA A 149 -6.31 -3.92 11.07
CA ALA A 149 -6.90 -4.54 12.26
C ALA A 149 -6.00 -5.66 12.82
N LEU A 150 -5.47 -6.53 11.96
CA LEU A 150 -4.52 -7.58 12.37
C LEU A 150 -3.26 -6.98 13.00
N PHE A 151 -2.69 -5.93 12.41
CA PHE A 151 -1.51 -5.27 12.99
C PHE A 151 -1.81 -4.59 14.30
N THR A 152 -2.95 -3.92 14.40
CA THR A 152 -3.38 -3.30 15.66
C THR A 152 -3.50 -4.36 16.75
N TYR A 153 -4.10 -5.51 16.44
CA TYR A 153 -4.22 -6.64 17.38
C TYR A 153 -2.85 -7.17 17.81
N GLU A 154 -1.91 -7.41 16.88
CA GLU A 154 -0.54 -7.84 17.20
C GLU A 154 0.17 -6.85 18.15
N ARG A 155 0.04 -5.55 17.89
CA ARG A 155 0.69 -4.49 18.70
C ARG A 155 0.06 -4.32 20.07
N VAL A 156 -1.26 -4.43 20.17
CA VAL A 156 -1.97 -4.44 21.46
C VAL A 156 -1.57 -5.65 22.29
N LYS A 157 -1.48 -6.84 21.67
CA LYS A 157 -1.02 -8.06 22.35
C LYS A 157 0.40 -7.90 22.90
N GLN A 158 1.32 -7.32 22.12
CA GLN A 158 2.69 -7.03 22.56
C GLN A 158 2.76 -5.99 23.70
N LEU A 159 1.81 -5.05 23.74
CA LEU A 159 1.73 -4.07 24.82
C LEU A 159 1.26 -4.72 26.13
N ILE A 160 0.30 -5.65 26.04
CA ILE A 160 -0.28 -6.38 27.18
C ILE A 160 0.68 -7.48 27.69
N SER A 161 1.41 -8.16 26.81
CA SER A 161 2.35 -9.24 27.18
C SER A 161 3.60 -8.77 27.94
N GLY A 162 3.81 -7.45 28.09
CA GLY A 162 4.96 -6.89 28.83
C GLY A 162 6.32 -7.03 28.12
N GLU A 163 6.38 -7.70 26.96
CA GLU A 163 7.59 -7.85 26.14
C GLU A 163 8.21 -6.52 25.68
N ALA A 164 7.42 -5.44 25.70
CA ALA A 164 7.89 -4.08 25.43
C ALA A 164 9.01 -3.59 26.38
N LEU A 165 9.21 -4.24 27.53
CA LEU A 165 10.24 -3.91 28.52
C LEU A 165 11.53 -4.73 28.40
N ILE A 166 11.53 -5.88 27.71
CA ILE A 166 12.68 -6.80 27.68
C ILE A 166 13.74 -6.36 26.65
N THR A 167 13.34 -5.63 25.61
CA THR A 167 14.28 -5.10 24.59
C THR A 167 15.09 -3.89 25.09
N GLN A 168 14.93 -3.48 26.36
CA GLN A 168 15.67 -2.38 26.99
C GLN A 168 16.64 -2.83 28.09
N SER A 169 16.95 -4.13 28.24
CA SER A 169 18.07 -4.51 29.10
C SER A 169 19.35 -3.91 28.51
N PRO A 170 20.00 -2.94 29.20
CA PRO A 170 21.27 -2.39 28.75
C PRO A 170 22.32 -3.43 29.09
N LEU A 171 22.55 -4.38 28.17
CA LEU A 171 23.78 -5.14 28.20
C LEU A 171 24.91 -4.24 27.74
N ASN A 172 25.53 -3.66 28.77
CA ASN A 172 26.94 -3.32 28.92
C ASN A 172 27.24 -1.83 29.11
N SER A 173 27.62 -1.56 30.36
CA SER A 173 28.54 -0.53 30.87
C SER A 173 29.62 -0.07 29.89
#